data_AF-A0A258A359-F1
#
_entry.id   AF-A0A258A359-F1
#
_cell.length_a   1.000
_cell.length_b   1.000
_cell.length_c   1.000
_cell.angle_alpha   90.00
_cell.angle_beta   90.00
_cell.angle_gamma   90.00
#
_symmetry.space_group_name_H-M   'P 1'
#
loop_
_entity.id
_entity.type
_entity.pdbx_description
1 polymer ?
#
loop_
_entity_poly.entity_id
_entity_poly.type
_entity_poly.pdbx_seq_one_letter_code
_entity_poly.pdbx_strand_id
1 'polypeptide(L)'
;MTRIERLRNAMNWTQPRMAEWLGVTQATVSRLESGQAESGPISKLLDQLEARGPDSAVPLPSVPERRASQPNTDHPRGSEGPCPEAGSPASGPFIPEALAEAVS
;
A
#
# COMPACT_ATOMS: atom_id res chain seq x y z
N MET A 1 -15.16 0.78 3.74
CA MET A 1 -15.27 1.22 2.34
C MET A 1 -15.07 2.72 2.25
N THR A 2 -13.95 3.15 1.66
CA THR A 2 -13.62 4.57 1.49
C THR A 2 -14.30 5.16 0.25
N ARG A 3 -14.31 6.49 0.09
CA ARG A 3 -14.84 7.16 -1.11
C ARG A 3 -14.09 6.72 -2.38
N ILE A 4 -12.77 6.59 -2.26
CA ILE A 4 -11.87 6.15 -3.34
C ILE A 4 -12.21 4.74 -3.79
N GLU A 5 -12.36 3.81 -2.84
CA GLU A 5 -12.74 2.42 -3.15
C GLU A 5 -14.11 2.33 -3.84
N ARG A 6 -15.08 3.15 -3.42
CA ARG A 6 -16.41 3.21 -4.05
C ARG A 6 -16.33 3.70 -5.50
N LEU A 7 -15.63 4.79 -5.73
CA LEU A 7 -15.40 5.34 -7.07
C LEU A 7 -14.68 4.34 -7.98
N ARG A 8 -13.63 3.71 -7.45
CA ARG A 8 -12.86 2.70 -8.15
C ARG A 8 -13.72 1.53 -8.62
N ASN A 9 -14.59 1.01 -7.75
CA ASN A 9 -15.53 -0.06 -8.10
C ASN A 9 -16.59 0.42 -9.10
N ALA A 10 -17.13 1.63 -8.93
CA ALA A 10 -18.14 2.19 -9.83
C ALA A 10 -17.61 2.36 -11.27
N MET A 11 -16.31 2.65 -11.42
CA MET A 11 -15.65 2.80 -12.73
C MET A 11 -14.92 1.54 -13.21
N ASN A 12 -14.94 0.46 -12.42
CA ASN A 12 -14.18 -0.76 -12.68
C ASN A 12 -12.67 -0.49 -12.91
N TRP A 13 -12.10 0.37 -12.08
CA TRP A 13 -10.68 0.74 -12.13
C TRP A 13 -9.86 -0.09 -11.15
N THR A 14 -8.57 -0.25 -11.45
CA THR A 14 -7.58 -0.81 -10.53
C THR A 14 -6.92 0.31 -9.72
N GLN A 15 -6.33 -0.01 -8.57
CA GLN A 15 -5.56 0.96 -7.77
C GLN A 15 -4.49 1.73 -8.58
N PRO A 16 -3.66 1.08 -9.42
CA PRO A 16 -2.66 1.81 -10.22
C PRO A 16 -3.33 2.77 -11.23
N ARG A 17 -4.43 2.36 -11.87
CA ARG A 17 -5.17 3.23 -12.80
C ARG A 17 -5.71 4.48 -12.10
N MET A 18 -6.25 4.31 -10.89
CA MET A 18 -6.72 5.43 -10.09
C MET A 18 -5.56 6.35 -9.65
N ALA A 19 -4.40 5.77 -9.35
CA ALA A 19 -3.20 6.51 -9.00
C ALA A 19 -2.70 7.38 -10.17
N GLU A 20 -2.62 6.80 -11.37
CA GLU A 20 -2.26 7.53 -12.60
C GLU A 20 -3.19 8.71 -12.85
N TRP A 21 -4.51 8.49 -12.72
CA TRP A 21 -5.49 9.57 -12.93
C TRP A 21 -5.36 10.69 -11.89
N LEU A 22 -5.13 10.33 -10.62
CA LEU A 22 -4.91 11.29 -9.53
C LEU A 22 -3.51 11.93 -9.57
N GLY A 23 -2.59 11.44 -10.40
CA GLY A 23 -1.19 11.87 -10.43
C GLY A 23 -0.40 11.48 -9.17
N VAL A 24 -0.81 10.41 -8.49
CA VAL A 24 -0.16 9.91 -7.26
C VAL A 24 0.37 8.49 -7.46
N THR A 25 1.04 7.94 -6.44
CA THR A 25 1.52 6.55 -6.49
C THR A 25 0.44 5.57 -6.05
N GLN A 26 0.51 4.31 -6.50
CA GLN A 26 -0.39 3.24 -6.04
C GLN A 26 -0.34 3.08 -4.51
N ALA A 27 0.84 3.20 -3.91
CA ALA A 27 1.00 3.14 -2.46
C ALA A 27 0.22 4.26 -1.74
N THR A 28 0.17 5.46 -2.33
CA THR A 28 -0.67 6.56 -1.84
C THR A 28 -2.14 6.18 -1.88
N VAL A 29 -2.63 5.60 -2.99
CA VAL A 29 -4.02 5.13 -3.11
C VAL A 29 -4.34 4.08 -2.06
N SER A 30 -3.47 3.08 -1.86
CA SER A 30 -3.66 2.05 -0.84
C SER A 30 -3.74 2.62 0.58
N ARG A 31 -2.92 3.62 0.91
CA ARG A 31 -2.99 4.31 2.23
C ARG A 31 -4.29 5.08 2.40
N LEU A 32 -4.73 5.77 1.35
CA LEU A 32 -6.00 6.50 1.37
C LEU A 32 -7.20 5.53 1.50
N GLU A 33 -7.17 4.39 0.82
CA GLU A 33 -8.16 3.32 0.99
C GLU A 33 -8.11 2.70 2.40
N SER A 34 -6.95 2.70 3.05
CA SER A 34 -6.77 2.24 4.43
C SER A 34 -7.18 3.26 5.50
N GLY A 35 -7.64 4.45 5.09
CA GLY A 35 -8.15 5.49 6.00
C GLY A 35 -7.19 6.66 6.27
N GLN A 36 -6.10 6.79 5.51
CA GLN A 36 -5.27 8.00 5.56
C GLN A 36 -6.10 9.23 5.13
N ALA A 37 -5.91 10.36 5.80
CA ALA A 37 -6.52 11.62 5.41
C ALA A 37 -6.11 12.02 3.99
N GLU A 38 -7.10 12.34 3.17
CA GLU A 38 -6.89 12.87 1.83
C GLU A 38 -6.39 14.32 1.90
N SER A 39 -5.39 14.65 1.08
CA SER A 39 -4.95 16.04 0.94
C SER A 39 -5.98 16.85 0.15
N GLY A 40 -6.14 18.13 0.47
CA GLY A 40 -7.12 19.01 -0.20
C GLY A 40 -7.12 18.96 -1.74
N PRO A 41 -5.96 18.89 -2.42
CA PRO A 41 -5.92 18.73 -3.88
C PRO A 41 -6.55 17.41 -4.38
N ILE A 42 -6.29 16.30 -3.68
CA ILE A 42 -6.82 14.98 -4.01
C ILE A 42 -8.34 14.97 -3.83
N SER A 43 -8.83 15.58 -2.75
CA SER A 43 -10.27 15.69 -2.49
C SER A 43 -11.00 16.47 -3.60
N LYS A 44 -10.39 17.55 -4.11
CA LYS A 44 -10.92 18.29 -5.27
C LYS A 44 -10.96 17.45 -6.55
N LEU A 45 -9.94 16.64 -6.81
CA LEU A 45 -9.91 15.76 -7.98
C LEU A 45 -10.97 14.65 -7.88
N LEU A 46 -11.16 14.08 -6.69
CA LEU A 46 -12.21 13.09 -6.44
C LEU A 46 -13.61 13.68 -6.63
N ASP A 47 -13.81 14.93 -6.21
CA ASP A 47 -15.06 15.65 -6.41
C ASP A 47 -15.39 15.86 -7.90
N GLN A 48 -14.38 16.26 -8.69
CA GLN A 48 -14.53 16.37 -10.15
C GLN A 48 -14.82 15.03 -10.82
N LEU A 49 -14.23 13.95 -10.32
CA LEU A 49 -14.44 12.61 -10.84
C LEU A 49 -15.87 12.12 -10.57
N GLU A 50 -16.38 12.37 -9.36
CA GLU A 50 -17.78 12.07 -9.00
C GLU A 50 -18.76 12.89 -9.84
N ALA A 51 -18.49 14.18 -10.05
CA ALA A 51 -19.35 15.05 -10.85
C ALA A 51 -19.40 14.64 -12.33
N ARG A 52 -18.30 14.10 -12.87
CA ARG A 52 -18.19 13.70 -14.28
C ARG A 52 -18.82 12.33 -14.57
N GLY A 53 -18.83 11.44 -13.58
CA GLY A 53 -19.43 10.11 -13.68
C GLY A 53 -18.68 9.11 -14.59
N PRO A 54 -19.08 7.83 -14.58
CA PRO A 54 -18.40 6.73 -15.27
C PRO A 54 -18.45 6.81 -16.80
N ASP A 55 -19.28 7.69 -17.35
CA ASP A 55 -19.54 7.81 -18.80
C ASP A 55 -18.37 8.44 -19.56
N SER A 56 -17.55 9.24 -18.87
CA SER A 56 -16.47 9.98 -19.50
C SER A 56 -15.14 9.23 -19.50
N ALA A 57 -15.20 7.92 -19.77
CA ALA A 57 -14.06 7.04 -19.94
C ALA A 57 -13.21 7.52 -21.12
N VAL A 58 -12.35 8.52 -20.86
CA VAL A 58 -11.31 8.90 -21.79
C VAL A 58 -10.40 7.68 -21.93
N PRO A 59 -10.28 7.08 -23.12
CA PRO A 59 -9.31 6.04 -23.36
C PRO A 59 -7.94 6.70 -23.38
N LEU A 60 -7.28 6.76 -22.22
CA LEU A 60 -5.88 7.17 -22.12
C LEU A 60 -4.97 5.96 -22.35
N PRO A 61 -3.80 6.21 -22.96
CA PRO A 61 -3.07 5.24 -23.76
C PRO A 61 -2.55 4.09 -22.91
N SER A 62 -2.58 2.90 -23.50
CA SER A 62 -1.91 1.69 -23.03
C SER A 62 -0.45 1.98 -22.67
N VAL A 63 -0.20 2.40 -21.43
CA VAL A 63 1.16 2.43 -20.89
C VAL A 63 1.59 0.96 -20.78
N PRO A 64 2.73 0.58 -21.38
CA PRO A 64 3.15 -0.80 -21.41
C PRO A 64 3.42 -1.25 -19.98
N GLU A 65 2.77 -2.33 -19.62
CA GLU A 65 3.04 -3.21 -18.49
C GLU A 65 4.55 -3.49 -18.36
N ARG A 66 5.30 -2.56 -17.75
CA ARG A 66 6.69 -2.78 -17.38
C ARG A 66 6.79 -2.79 -15.87
N ARG A 67 7.12 -3.99 -15.38
CA ARG A 67 7.47 -4.36 -13.99
C ARG A 67 6.29 -4.62 -13.05
N ALA A 68 5.36 -5.46 -13.49
CA ALA A 68 5.12 -6.67 -12.72
C ALA A 68 6.41 -7.53 -12.72
N SER A 69 7.43 -7.09 -11.98
CA SER A 69 8.47 -8.01 -11.52
C SER A 69 7.83 -8.80 -10.40
N GLN A 70 7.48 -10.02 -10.79
CA GLN A 70 6.83 -11.06 -10.03
C GLN A 70 7.37 -11.22 -8.59
N PRO A 71 6.54 -11.71 -7.66
CA PRO A 71 7.03 -12.28 -6.42
C PRO A 71 7.95 -13.45 -6.79
N ASN A 72 9.20 -13.45 -6.34
CA ASN A 72 10.08 -14.59 -6.54
C ASN A 72 9.51 -15.76 -5.71
N THR A 73 8.88 -16.68 -6.41
CA THR A 73 8.52 -18.01 -5.95
C THR A 73 9.80 -18.73 -5.51
N ASP A 74 9.78 -19.21 -4.28
CA ASP A 74 10.32 -20.49 -3.82
C ASP A 74 11.60 -21.01 -4.52
N HIS A 75 12.73 -20.86 -3.84
CA HIS A 75 13.93 -21.67 -4.11
C HIS A 75 13.80 -22.99 -3.32
N PRO A 76 13.69 -24.16 -3.95
CA PRO A 76 13.92 -25.41 -3.25
C PRO A 76 15.43 -25.55 -3.00
N ARG A 77 15.87 -25.15 -1.80
CA ARG A 77 17.24 -25.41 -1.32
C ARG A 77 17.33 -26.87 -0.85
N GLY A 78 17.42 -27.79 -1.79
CA GLY A 78 17.91 -29.14 -1.53
C GLY A 78 19.43 -29.13 -1.37
N SER A 79 19.90 -29.64 -0.24
CA SER A 79 21.19 -30.34 0.00
C SER A 79 22.47 -29.56 -0.37
N GLU A 80 23.39 -29.25 0.55
CA GLU A 80 24.45 -30.17 1.01
C GLU A 80 25.14 -29.63 2.28
N GLY A 81 25.39 -30.51 3.26
CA GLY A 81 26.56 -30.46 4.14
C GLY A 81 26.41 -29.81 5.54
N PRO A 82 26.65 -30.56 6.64
CA PRO A 82 26.67 -30.04 8.01
C PRO A 82 28.07 -29.50 8.36
N CYS A 83 28.15 -28.43 9.17
CA CYS A 83 29.30 -28.15 10.03
C CYS A 83 28.96 -27.07 11.07
N PRO A 84 29.63 -27.07 12.24
CA PRO A 84 28.96 -27.03 13.54
C PRO A 84 28.97 -25.68 14.28
N GLU A 85 28.04 -25.60 15.22
CA GLU A 85 28.10 -24.99 16.55
C GLU A 85 29.21 -23.96 16.82
N ALA A 86 28.83 -22.68 16.97
CA ALA A 86 29.56 -21.74 17.80
C ALA A 86 28.64 -20.62 18.32
N GLY A 87 28.39 -20.64 19.63
CA GLY A 87 28.34 -19.41 20.43
C GLY A 87 27.02 -18.63 20.44
N SER A 88 26.02 -19.16 21.15
CA SER A 88 24.98 -18.32 21.75
C SER A 88 25.45 -17.88 23.14
N PRO A 89 25.56 -16.57 23.40
CA PRO A 89 25.25 -16.11 24.75
C PRO A 89 24.25 -14.94 24.77
N ALA A 90 23.36 -15.06 25.76
CA ALA A 90 22.64 -14.01 26.46
C ALA A 90 21.41 -13.39 25.76
N SER A 91 20.32 -14.17 25.82
CA SER A 91 19.01 -13.61 26.16
C SER A 91 19.10 -12.81 27.46
N GLY A 92 19.11 -11.48 27.36
CA GLY A 92 18.75 -10.62 28.47
C GLY A 92 17.22 -10.47 28.53
N PRO A 93 16.58 -10.59 29.71
CA PRO A 93 15.16 -10.27 29.83
C PRO A 93 14.95 -8.76 29.67
N PHE A 94 14.15 -8.37 28.68
CA PHE A 94 13.57 -7.04 28.56
C PHE A 94 12.49 -6.91 29.64
N ILE A 95 12.79 -6.17 30.72
CA ILE A 95 11.79 -5.77 31.73
C ILE A 95 11.20 -4.42 31.29
N PRO A 96 9.89 -4.33 30.98
CA PRO A 96 9.20 -3.06 30.95
C PRO A 96 8.39 -2.88 32.24
N GLU A 97 8.86 -2.10 33.21
CA GLU A 97 8.01 -1.70 34.32
C GLU A 97 8.46 -0.39 34.98
N ALA A 98 7.47 0.42 35.35
CA ALA A 98 7.52 1.69 36.08
C ALA A 98 7.85 2.94 35.22
N LEU A 99 7.12 4.06 35.29
CA LEU A 99 6.16 4.50 36.30
C LEU A 99 5.26 5.58 35.69
N ALA A 100 3.97 5.45 35.96
CA ALA A 100 2.97 6.48 35.80
C ALA A 100 3.20 7.65 36.79
N GLU A 101 2.35 8.67 36.68
CA GLU A 101 2.15 9.79 37.60
C GLU A 101 3.07 11.01 37.35
N ALA A 102 2.56 12.08 36.74
CA ALA A 102 1.55 13.00 37.30
C ALA A 102 2.04 13.67 38.59
N VAL A 103 2.58 14.88 38.44
CA VAL A 103 2.47 15.90 39.47
C VAL A 103 2.22 17.25 38.81
N SER A 104 1.15 17.87 39.31
CA SER A 104 0.66 19.21 39.05
C SER A 104 1.66 20.31 39.39
#